data_AF-A0A6A5VVT8-F1
#
_entry.id   AF-A0A6A5VVT8-F1
#
_cell.length_a   1.000
_cell.length_b   1.000
_cell.length_c   1.000
_cell.angle_alpha   90.00
_cell.angle_beta   90.00
_cell.angle_gamma   90.00
#
_symmetry.space_group_name_H-M   'P 1'
#
loop_
_entity.id
_entity.type
_entity.pdbx_description
1 polymer ?
#
loop_
_entity_poly.entity_id
_entity_poly.type
_entity_poly.pdbx_seq_one_letter_code
_entity_poly.pdbx_strand_id
1 'polypeptide(L)'
;MTTRRPRTGKENALRPLIHHICLLAVDKAVFELLSSYLQAGIMPWDPRAFKADFGVLQKQYCLSKVVEAQLRFDITRSSLIAYLYDPCGLSSRLQDILRVFIETASPVAIEPYYLGAEPDEHGNCPWCGVYLSRIPMKIHLLLCLQKEKVKNAEQAQLTALQKSGWLCMWGACNTMYKDGSTLSTITSHLTSHLSRERIYCEWDECQNTFRNIIDLQIHLGRDHGAYTQATLPTRAEYCFECGIWITNELEWNLHCVRHAKSPGIIYGPVTVNGLLVEAGRCPYCMRDGLYRRIEKPSQYLQHVEGHLSEYGSVESLSCPHPSCGLYDFETIDELREHLSSVHYIPVKLK
;
A
#
# COMPACT_ATOMS: atom_id res chain seq x y z
N MET A 1 59.50 2.43 -45.00
CA MET A 1 59.83 3.69 -44.33
C MET A 1 58.53 4.44 -44.07
N THR A 2 57.98 4.33 -42.87
CA THR A 2 56.80 5.08 -42.43
C THR A 2 56.99 5.41 -40.96
N THR A 3 56.97 6.70 -40.66
CA THR A 3 57.42 7.34 -39.42
C THR A 3 56.35 7.28 -38.34
N ARG A 4 56.72 6.82 -37.14
CA ARG A 4 55.92 6.95 -35.91
C ARG A 4 55.93 8.41 -35.44
N ARG A 5 54.75 8.98 -35.17
CA ARG A 5 54.59 10.22 -34.39
C ARG A 5 54.21 9.89 -32.93
N PRO A 6 54.69 10.66 -31.94
CA PRO A 6 54.33 10.45 -30.54
C PRO A 6 52.97 11.09 -30.21
N ARG A 7 52.08 10.34 -29.56
CA ARG A 7 50.87 10.87 -28.92
C ARG A 7 51.27 11.49 -27.58
N THR A 8 51.30 12.82 -27.51
CA THR A 8 51.42 13.57 -26.26
C THR A 8 50.06 13.75 -25.61
N GLY A 9 49.97 13.42 -24.32
CA GLY A 9 48.76 13.48 -23.51
C GLY A 9 48.22 14.90 -23.31
N LYS A 10 46.90 15.04 -23.47
CA LYS A 10 46.10 16.20 -23.02
C LYS A 10 44.66 15.78 -22.66
N GLU A 11 44.48 14.67 -21.95
CA GLU A 11 43.13 14.22 -21.50
C GLU A 11 42.83 14.42 -20.00
N ASN A 12 43.78 14.91 -19.20
CA ASN A 12 43.59 15.02 -17.74
C ASN A 12 43.21 16.41 -17.20
N ALA A 13 42.88 17.39 -18.07
CA ALA A 13 42.51 18.75 -17.63
C ALA A 13 41.00 19.08 -17.74
N LEU A 14 40.19 18.25 -18.41
CA LEU A 14 38.75 18.52 -18.64
C LEU A 14 37.81 17.83 -17.66
N ARG A 15 38.27 16.78 -16.95
CA ARG A 15 37.47 16.08 -15.93
C ARG A 15 37.04 16.94 -14.73
N PRO A 16 37.90 17.82 -14.16
CA PRO A 16 37.50 18.63 -13.01
C PRO A 16 36.43 19.69 -13.38
N LEU A 17 36.50 20.23 -14.61
CA LEU A 17 35.57 21.27 -15.07
C LEU A 17 34.17 20.70 -15.33
N ILE A 18 34.08 19.50 -15.91
CA ILE A 18 32.80 18.80 -16.15
C ILE A 18 32.15 18.39 -14.82
N HIS A 19 32.95 17.95 -13.83
CA HIS A 19 32.45 17.63 -12.50
C HIS A 19 31.91 18.86 -11.74
N HIS A 20 32.56 20.02 -11.91
CA HIS A 20 32.11 21.27 -11.28
C HIS A 20 30.86 21.87 -11.95
N ILE A 21 30.74 21.75 -13.28
CA ILE A 21 29.56 22.18 -14.04
C ILE A 21 28.35 21.25 -13.74
N CYS A 22 28.57 19.93 -13.60
CA CYS A 22 27.52 19.00 -13.18
C CYS A 22 27.01 19.30 -11.76
N LEU A 23 27.90 19.61 -10.81
CA LEU A 23 27.50 19.98 -9.44
C LEU A 23 26.64 21.25 -9.40
N LEU A 24 27.03 22.31 -10.13
CA LEU A 24 26.26 23.56 -10.19
C LEU A 24 24.91 23.41 -10.92
N ALA A 25 24.81 22.52 -11.91
CA ALA A 25 23.57 22.21 -12.61
C ALA A 25 22.61 21.36 -11.75
N VAL A 26 23.15 20.44 -10.95
CA VAL A 26 22.38 19.64 -9.98
C VAL A 26 21.84 20.53 -8.87
N ASP A 27 22.62 21.48 -8.36
CA ASP A 27 22.17 22.44 -7.33
C ASP A 27 20.96 23.26 -7.81
N LYS A 28 20.97 23.74 -9.07
CA LYS A 28 19.83 24.48 -9.63
C LYS A 28 18.59 23.60 -9.81
N ALA A 29 18.74 22.37 -10.30
CA ALA A 29 17.61 21.47 -10.54
C ALA A 29 16.97 20.96 -9.23
N VAL A 30 17.79 20.66 -8.22
CA VAL A 30 17.33 20.32 -6.87
C VAL A 30 16.63 21.52 -6.24
N PHE A 31 17.17 22.73 -6.39
CA PHE A 31 16.55 23.94 -5.88
C PHE A 31 15.23 24.27 -6.61
N GLU A 32 15.12 24.02 -7.92
CA GLU A 32 13.86 24.20 -8.67
C GLU A 32 12.80 23.17 -8.25
N LEU A 33 13.18 21.89 -8.11
CA LEU A 33 12.31 20.81 -7.62
C LEU A 33 11.83 21.11 -6.19
N LEU A 34 12.74 21.42 -5.28
CA LEU A 34 12.41 21.82 -3.92
C LEU A 34 11.66 23.14 -3.88
N SER A 35 11.94 24.12 -4.75
CA SER A 35 11.20 25.39 -4.76
C SER A 35 9.73 25.18 -5.11
N SER A 36 9.40 24.22 -5.96
CA SER A 36 7.98 23.89 -6.24
C SER A 36 7.26 23.30 -5.02
N TYR A 37 7.98 22.56 -4.18
CA TYR A 37 7.47 22.04 -2.90
C TYR A 37 7.53 23.07 -1.75
N LEU A 38 8.46 24.04 -1.82
CA LEU A 38 8.67 25.08 -0.80
C LEU A 38 7.82 26.35 -1.07
N GLN A 39 7.46 26.63 -2.32
CA GLN A 39 6.56 27.74 -2.70
C GLN A 39 5.09 27.44 -2.39
N ALA A 40 4.75 26.17 -2.14
CA ALA A 40 3.45 25.77 -1.59
C ALA A 40 3.36 26.08 -0.09
N GLY A 41 3.48 27.36 0.28
CA GLY A 41 2.97 28.08 1.48
C GLY A 41 2.91 27.45 2.89
N ILE A 42 3.38 26.23 3.16
CA ILE A 42 3.07 25.49 4.41
C ILE A 42 4.34 25.07 5.17
N MET A 43 5.44 25.82 5.08
CA MET A 43 6.60 25.60 5.95
C MET A 43 7.13 26.92 6.51
N PRO A 44 6.80 27.28 7.77
CA PRO A 44 7.45 28.38 8.45
C PRO A 44 8.82 27.88 8.92
N TRP A 45 9.85 28.13 8.12
CA TRP A 45 11.24 28.03 8.57
C TRP A 45 11.52 29.17 9.57
N ASP A 46 11.13 29.02 10.84
CA ASP A 46 11.64 29.86 11.94
C ASP A 46 12.87 29.18 12.55
N PRO A 47 14.08 29.73 12.39
CA PRO A 47 15.30 29.23 13.01
C PRO A 47 15.21 29.13 14.55
N ARG A 48 14.26 29.83 15.19
CA ARG A 48 14.03 29.77 16.63
C ARG A 48 13.32 28.49 17.09
N ALA A 49 12.59 27.80 16.20
CA ALA A 49 11.91 26.55 16.52
C ALA A 49 12.88 25.39 16.84
N PHE A 50 14.10 25.43 16.29
CA PHE A 50 15.15 24.43 16.54
C PHE A 50 15.77 24.49 17.95
N LYS A 51 15.41 25.49 18.76
CA LYS A 51 15.79 25.55 20.18
C LYS A 51 14.72 24.99 21.12
N ALA A 52 13.57 24.55 20.59
CA ALA A 52 12.52 23.93 21.39
C ALA A 52 12.88 22.48 21.76
N ASP A 53 12.36 22.04 22.90
CA ASP A 53 12.55 20.70 23.45
C ASP A 53 12.23 19.61 22.40
N PHE A 54 13.20 18.77 22.07
CA PHE A 54 13.15 17.86 20.91
C PHE A 54 11.99 16.84 20.97
N GLY A 55 11.45 16.57 22.16
CA GLY A 55 10.24 15.75 22.33
C GLY A 55 8.97 16.35 21.72
N VAL A 56 8.94 17.68 21.49
CA VAL A 56 7.82 18.38 20.85
C VAL A 56 7.98 18.40 19.33
N LEU A 57 9.22 18.48 18.83
CA LEU A 57 9.53 18.57 17.40
C LEU A 57 9.27 17.27 16.62
N GLN A 58 9.43 16.10 17.26
CA GLN A 58 9.21 14.80 16.58
C GLN A 58 7.76 14.56 16.16
N LYS A 59 6.79 15.20 16.84
CA LYS A 59 5.37 15.23 16.42
C LYS A 59 5.08 16.24 15.30
N GLN A 60 5.95 17.22 15.08
CA GLN A 60 5.69 18.38 14.22
C GLN A 60 6.04 18.15 12.75
N TYR A 61 6.82 17.12 12.43
CA TYR A 61 7.29 16.86 11.07
C TYR A 61 7.03 15.41 10.64
N CYS A 62 5.80 14.92 10.80
CA CYS A 62 5.39 13.71 10.09
C CYS A 62 5.46 14.00 8.58
N LEU A 63 6.05 13.08 7.82
CA LEU A 63 5.99 13.13 6.36
C LEU A 63 4.54 13.24 5.93
N SER A 64 4.28 14.00 4.85
CA SER A 64 2.93 14.01 4.30
C SER A 64 2.54 12.57 3.94
N LYS A 65 1.29 12.19 4.21
CA LYS A 65 0.79 10.84 3.91
C LYS A 65 0.93 10.48 2.42
N VAL A 66 0.94 11.48 1.54
CA VAL A 66 1.25 11.32 0.11
C VAL A 66 2.70 10.88 -0.11
N VAL A 67 3.65 11.52 0.59
CA VAL A 67 5.07 11.13 0.54
C VAL A 67 5.26 9.76 1.17
N GLU A 68 4.65 9.46 2.32
CA GLU A 68 4.68 8.10 2.90
C GLU A 68 4.16 7.05 1.89
N ALA A 69 3.02 7.32 1.25
CA ALA A 69 2.45 6.42 0.24
C ALA A 69 3.39 6.24 -0.97
N GLN A 70 4.04 7.31 -1.43
CA GLN A 70 5.05 7.24 -2.50
C GLN A 70 6.22 6.35 -2.11
N LEU A 71 6.76 6.55 -0.90
CA LEU A 71 7.95 5.86 -0.43
C LEU A 71 7.73 4.37 -0.23
N ARG A 72 6.52 3.92 0.07
CA ARG A 72 6.20 2.48 0.15
C ARG A 72 6.58 1.72 -1.13
N PHE A 73 6.53 2.38 -2.28
CA PHE A 73 6.83 1.78 -3.60
C PHE A 73 8.19 2.18 -4.15
N ASP A 74 8.97 2.97 -3.40
CA ASP A 74 10.32 3.39 -3.73
C ASP A 74 11.25 2.91 -2.61
N ILE A 75 11.58 1.61 -2.63
CA ILE A 75 12.37 0.94 -1.57
C ILE A 75 13.68 1.67 -1.30
N THR A 76 14.31 2.20 -2.36
CA THR A 76 15.53 2.99 -2.27
C THR A 76 15.30 4.25 -1.43
N ARG A 77 14.30 5.07 -1.77
CA ARG A 77 13.99 6.28 -0.97
C ARG A 77 13.41 5.99 0.41
N SER A 78 12.66 4.89 0.56
CA SER A 78 12.09 4.47 1.85
C SER A 78 13.18 4.19 2.88
N SER A 79 14.20 3.42 2.50
CA SER A 79 15.34 3.11 3.37
C SER A 79 16.10 4.36 3.79
N LEU A 80 16.19 5.34 2.88
CA LEU A 80 16.86 6.62 3.09
C LEU A 80 16.06 7.55 4.01
N ILE A 81 14.74 7.58 3.88
CA ILE A 81 13.89 8.36 4.77
C ILE A 81 13.76 7.71 6.14
N ALA A 82 13.71 6.38 6.22
CA ALA A 82 13.86 5.69 7.49
C ALA A 82 15.16 6.13 8.18
N TYR A 83 16.29 6.18 7.47
CA TYR A 83 17.56 6.67 8.02
C TYR A 83 17.52 8.13 8.51
N LEU A 84 16.81 9.03 7.80
CA LEU A 84 16.71 10.45 8.17
C LEU A 84 15.76 10.71 9.36
N TYR A 85 14.73 9.89 9.53
CA TYR A 85 13.68 10.06 10.54
C TYR A 85 13.79 9.07 11.70
N ASP A 86 14.70 8.10 11.64
CA ASP A 86 15.00 7.18 12.74
C ASP A 86 15.74 7.94 13.87
N PRO A 87 15.30 7.84 15.14
CA PRO A 87 15.93 8.47 16.29
C PRO A 87 17.46 8.22 16.44
N CYS A 88 18.02 7.24 15.75
CA CYS A 88 19.48 7.00 15.71
C CYS A 88 20.27 8.02 14.87
N GLY A 89 19.62 8.94 14.13
CA GLY A 89 20.27 9.92 13.24
C GLY A 89 21.09 11.05 13.92
N LEU A 90 21.22 11.05 15.25
CA LEU A 90 21.88 12.13 16.01
C LEU A 90 23.39 12.29 15.76
N SER A 91 24.02 11.45 14.93
CA SER A 91 25.44 11.56 14.56
C SER A 91 25.71 11.68 13.04
N SER A 92 24.68 11.89 12.23
CA SER A 92 24.84 12.00 10.78
C SER A 92 25.48 13.35 10.42
N ARG A 93 26.59 13.37 9.68
CA ARG A 93 27.16 14.63 9.19
C ARG A 93 26.21 15.21 8.14
N LEU A 94 26.15 16.54 8.02
CA LEU A 94 25.34 17.22 7.00
C LEU A 94 25.63 16.69 5.59
N GLN A 95 26.86 16.25 5.31
CA GLN A 95 27.23 15.62 4.04
C GLN A 95 26.56 14.27 3.80
N ASP A 96 26.36 13.47 4.86
CA ASP A 96 25.64 12.20 4.77
C ASP A 96 24.15 12.47 4.51
N ILE A 97 23.59 13.49 5.16
CA ILE A 97 22.21 13.96 4.92
C ILE A 97 22.05 14.48 3.48
N LEU A 98 22.95 15.36 3.02
CA LEU A 98 22.90 15.96 1.68
C LEU A 98 23.17 14.94 0.56
N ARG A 99 24.07 13.96 0.78
CA ARG A 99 24.31 12.88 -0.19
C ARG A 99 23.02 12.10 -0.45
N VAL A 100 22.25 11.83 0.60
CA VAL A 100 20.92 11.21 0.49
C VAL A 100 19.99 12.07 -0.36
N PHE A 101 19.93 13.38 -0.14
CA PHE A 101 19.11 14.28 -0.97
C PHE A 101 19.58 14.33 -2.44
N ILE A 102 20.88 14.28 -2.70
CA ILE A 102 21.45 14.26 -4.06
C ILE A 102 21.15 12.93 -4.76
N GLU A 103 21.31 11.79 -4.07
CA GLU A 103 20.99 10.46 -4.59
C GLU A 103 19.49 10.27 -4.83
N THR A 104 18.64 10.84 -3.97
CA THR A 104 17.17 10.80 -4.11
C THR A 104 16.60 11.84 -5.07
N ALA A 105 17.26 12.98 -5.27
CA ALA A 105 16.88 13.98 -6.26
C ALA A 105 17.46 13.69 -7.66
N SER A 106 18.42 12.77 -7.75
CA SER A 106 18.74 12.12 -9.02
C SER A 106 17.43 11.53 -9.57
N PRO A 107 17.06 11.82 -10.84
CA PRO A 107 15.86 11.25 -11.43
C PRO A 107 16.00 9.74 -11.36
N VAL A 108 15.25 9.12 -10.45
CA VAL A 108 15.23 7.66 -10.31
C VAL A 108 14.69 7.16 -11.64
N ALA A 109 15.58 6.62 -12.48
CA ALA A 109 15.23 6.02 -13.76
C ALA A 109 14.43 4.70 -13.58
N ILE A 110 14.20 4.28 -12.34
CA ILE A 110 13.42 3.08 -12.01
C ILE A 110 11.95 3.48 -12.01
N GLU A 111 11.25 3.04 -13.03
CA GLU A 111 9.80 3.11 -13.08
C GLU A 111 9.21 2.35 -11.87
N PRO A 112 8.33 2.96 -11.05
CA PRO A 112 7.82 2.30 -9.86
C PRO A 112 6.75 1.25 -10.21
N TYR A 113 6.85 0.08 -9.59
CA TYR A 113 5.91 -1.04 -9.69
C TYR A 113 5.33 -1.39 -8.32
N TYR A 114 4.24 -2.17 -8.29
CA TYR A 114 3.77 -2.74 -7.02
C TYR A 114 4.78 -3.78 -6.52
N LEU A 115 4.84 -3.98 -5.21
CA LEU A 115 5.82 -4.89 -4.61
C LEU A 115 5.65 -6.33 -5.15
N GLY A 116 6.70 -6.82 -5.85
CA GLY A 116 6.71 -8.13 -6.48
C GLY A 116 6.03 -8.17 -7.86
N ALA A 117 5.54 -7.03 -8.36
CA ALA A 117 4.87 -6.87 -9.63
C ALA A 117 5.78 -6.24 -10.70
N GLU A 118 7.07 -6.55 -10.68
CA GLU A 118 8.06 -6.02 -11.62
C GLU A 118 8.07 -6.82 -12.93
N PRO A 119 8.37 -6.19 -14.08
CA PRO A 119 8.66 -6.92 -15.30
C PRO A 119 9.96 -7.72 -15.19
N ASP A 120 10.13 -8.71 -16.07
CA ASP A 120 11.41 -9.40 -16.23
C ASP A 120 12.49 -8.50 -16.87
N GLU A 121 13.71 -9.04 -17.02
CA GLU A 121 14.86 -8.32 -17.61
C GLU A 121 14.66 -7.91 -19.08
N HIS A 122 13.64 -8.46 -19.75
CA HIS A 122 13.27 -8.16 -21.12
C HIS A 122 12.06 -7.21 -21.23
N GLY A 123 11.47 -6.79 -20.11
CA GLY A 123 10.27 -5.96 -20.10
C GLY A 123 8.97 -6.73 -20.36
N ASN A 124 8.97 -8.07 -20.17
CA ASN A 124 7.76 -8.89 -20.23
C ASN A 124 7.16 -9.10 -18.83
N CYS A 125 5.89 -9.53 -18.81
CA CYS A 125 5.26 -10.05 -17.62
C CYS A 125 5.83 -11.43 -17.24
N PRO A 126 6.42 -11.62 -16.04
CA PRO A 126 7.07 -12.88 -15.67
C PRO A 126 6.08 -14.05 -15.51
N TRP A 127 4.78 -13.76 -15.38
CA TRP A 127 3.75 -14.79 -15.18
C TRP A 127 3.07 -15.26 -16.46
N CYS A 128 3.02 -14.43 -17.51
CA CYS A 128 2.34 -14.78 -18.76
C CYS A 128 3.18 -14.57 -20.02
N GLY A 129 4.39 -14.01 -19.90
CA GLY A 129 5.32 -13.78 -21.01
C GLY A 129 4.92 -12.65 -21.97
N VAL A 130 3.84 -11.90 -21.69
CA VAL A 130 3.39 -10.80 -22.56
C VAL A 130 4.34 -9.62 -22.48
N TYR A 131 4.79 -9.11 -23.64
CA TYR A 131 5.58 -7.89 -23.75
C TYR A 131 4.73 -6.64 -23.46
N LEU A 132 5.23 -5.76 -22.60
CA LEU A 132 4.39 -4.76 -21.93
C LEU A 132 4.24 -3.42 -22.66
N SER A 133 4.94 -3.18 -23.77
CA SER A 133 4.95 -1.87 -24.48
C SER A 133 3.59 -1.36 -25.00
N ARG A 134 2.54 -2.19 -25.02
CA ARG A 134 1.22 -1.88 -25.61
C ARG A 134 0.06 -1.89 -24.62
N ILE A 135 0.30 -2.22 -23.35
CA ILE A 135 -0.74 -2.44 -22.33
C ILE A 135 -0.45 -1.51 -21.15
N PRO A 136 -1.45 -1.09 -20.34
CA PRO A 136 -1.20 -0.47 -19.04
C PRO A 136 -0.36 -1.41 -18.15
N MET A 137 0.98 -1.27 -18.23
CA MET A 137 1.96 -2.27 -17.78
C MET A 137 1.72 -2.67 -16.32
N LYS A 138 1.54 -1.68 -15.47
CA LYS A 138 1.45 -1.82 -14.01
C LYS A 138 0.18 -2.55 -13.56
N ILE A 139 -0.95 -2.26 -14.19
CA ILE A 139 -2.23 -2.93 -13.87
C ILE A 139 -2.16 -4.38 -14.33
N HIS A 140 -1.62 -4.65 -15.52
CA HIS A 140 -1.45 -6.01 -16.01
C HIS A 140 -0.57 -6.84 -15.07
N LEU A 141 0.61 -6.32 -14.69
CA LEU A 141 1.53 -6.98 -13.77
C LEU A 141 0.85 -7.28 -12.43
N LEU A 142 0.11 -6.32 -11.86
CA LEU A 142 -0.64 -6.51 -10.62
C LEU A 142 -1.68 -7.65 -10.73
N LEU A 143 -2.47 -7.67 -11.80
CA LEU A 143 -3.51 -8.69 -12.02
C LEU A 143 -2.91 -10.08 -12.29
N CYS A 144 -1.79 -10.16 -12.99
CA CYS A 144 -1.07 -11.42 -13.19
C CYS A 144 -0.47 -11.95 -11.89
N LEU A 145 0.17 -11.09 -11.10
CA LEU A 145 0.68 -11.44 -9.78
C LEU A 145 -0.45 -11.89 -8.84
N GLN A 146 -1.61 -11.24 -8.86
CA GLN A 146 -2.80 -11.68 -8.10
C GLN A 146 -3.16 -13.14 -8.40
N LYS A 147 -3.27 -13.48 -9.68
CA LYS A 147 -3.58 -14.85 -10.12
C LYS A 147 -2.51 -15.84 -9.67
N GLU A 148 -1.25 -15.45 -9.79
CA GLU A 148 -0.13 -16.29 -9.37
C GLU A 148 -0.12 -16.51 -7.84
N LYS A 149 -0.45 -15.49 -7.04
CA LYS A 149 -0.58 -15.62 -5.58
C LYS A 149 -1.68 -16.60 -5.19
N VAL A 150 -2.84 -16.54 -5.86
CA VAL A 150 -3.93 -17.51 -5.66
C VAL A 150 -3.47 -18.92 -6.01
N LYS A 151 -2.91 -19.11 -7.21
CA LYS A 151 -2.40 -20.40 -7.67
C LYS A 151 -1.36 -21.00 -6.73
N ASN A 152 -0.41 -20.19 -6.25
CA ASN A 152 0.62 -20.64 -5.32
C ASN A 152 0.05 -21.01 -3.94
N ALA A 153 -0.94 -20.26 -3.46
CA ALA A 153 -1.62 -20.58 -2.21
C ALA A 153 -2.44 -21.89 -2.32
N GLU A 154 -3.18 -22.07 -3.42
CA GLU A 154 -3.91 -23.32 -3.70
C GLU A 154 -2.96 -24.51 -3.83
N GLN A 155 -1.85 -24.35 -4.55
CA GLN A 155 -0.86 -25.42 -4.72
C GLN A 155 -0.18 -25.77 -3.40
N ALA A 156 0.19 -24.78 -2.59
CA ALA A 156 0.77 -25.02 -1.26
C ALA A 156 -0.19 -25.80 -0.37
N GLN A 157 -1.49 -25.51 -0.45
CA GLN A 157 -2.52 -26.27 0.26
C GLN A 157 -2.62 -27.70 -0.25
N LEU A 158 -2.76 -27.90 -1.57
CA LEU A 158 -2.82 -29.24 -2.15
C LEU A 158 -1.60 -30.09 -1.78
N THR A 159 -0.40 -29.51 -1.83
CA THR A 159 0.83 -30.19 -1.42
C THR A 159 0.84 -30.54 0.06
N ALA A 160 0.33 -29.66 0.94
CA ALA A 160 0.18 -29.95 2.36
C ALA A 160 -0.80 -31.10 2.61
N LEU A 161 -1.91 -31.16 1.85
CA LEU A 161 -2.92 -32.22 1.93
C LEU A 161 -2.41 -33.56 1.41
N GLN A 162 -1.62 -33.56 0.32
CA GLN A 162 -1.09 -34.78 -0.31
C GLN A 162 -0.03 -35.48 0.54
N LYS A 163 0.78 -34.73 1.30
CA LYS A 163 1.92 -35.30 2.05
C LYS A 163 1.48 -36.27 3.16
N SER A 164 0.27 -36.12 3.70
CA SER A 164 -0.16 -36.84 4.90
C SER A 164 -1.33 -37.80 4.68
N GLY A 165 -1.98 -37.80 3.51
CA GLY A 165 -3.31 -38.40 3.37
C GLY A 165 -4.29 -37.66 4.29
N TRP A 166 -5.11 -36.77 3.74
CA TRP A 166 -5.82 -35.83 4.60
C TRP A 166 -6.94 -36.52 5.40
N LEU A 167 -6.78 -36.55 6.72
CA LEU A 167 -7.74 -37.02 7.71
C LEU A 167 -8.30 -35.80 8.44
N CYS A 168 -9.63 -35.67 8.48
CA CYS A 168 -10.26 -34.66 9.31
C CYS A 168 -10.10 -35.04 10.79
N MET A 169 -9.30 -34.25 11.52
CA MET A 169 -9.02 -34.43 12.95
C MET A 169 -9.97 -33.62 13.84
N TRP A 170 -11.13 -33.20 13.31
CA TRP A 170 -12.13 -32.49 14.09
C TRP A 170 -12.86 -33.46 15.03
N GLY A 171 -12.55 -33.41 16.33
CA GLY A 171 -13.14 -34.29 17.33
C GLY A 171 -13.05 -35.76 16.93
N ALA A 172 -14.19 -36.44 16.82
CA ALA A 172 -14.27 -37.85 16.42
C ALA A 172 -14.60 -38.07 14.93
N CYS A 173 -14.49 -37.05 14.08
CA CYS A 173 -15.00 -37.10 12.71
C CYS A 173 -14.31 -38.14 11.81
N ASN A 174 -12.99 -38.27 11.90
CA ASN A 174 -12.16 -39.27 11.21
C ASN A 174 -12.46 -39.46 9.71
N THR A 175 -12.96 -38.43 9.02
CA THR A 175 -13.26 -38.52 7.58
C THR A 175 -11.95 -38.49 6.81
N MET A 176 -11.66 -39.56 6.07
CA MET A 176 -10.49 -39.68 5.21
C MET A 176 -10.81 -39.25 3.78
N TYR A 177 -9.89 -38.51 3.18
CA TYR A 177 -9.98 -38.05 1.81
C TYR A 177 -9.00 -38.81 0.95
N LYS A 178 -9.50 -39.33 -0.17
CA LYS A 178 -8.67 -40.05 -1.14
C LYS A 178 -7.89 -39.07 -2.01
N ASP A 179 -6.80 -39.54 -2.59
CA ASP A 179 -6.07 -38.85 -3.65
C ASP A 179 -7.05 -38.39 -4.74
N GLY A 180 -6.98 -37.12 -5.10
CA GLY A 180 -7.88 -36.48 -6.08
C GLY A 180 -9.12 -35.82 -5.48
N SER A 181 -9.32 -35.85 -4.17
CA SER A 181 -10.34 -35.02 -3.52
C SER A 181 -10.08 -33.54 -3.78
N THR A 182 -11.11 -32.78 -4.16
CA THR A 182 -10.97 -31.35 -4.46
C THR A 182 -10.89 -30.52 -3.17
N LEU A 183 -10.20 -29.37 -3.21
CA LEU A 183 -10.19 -28.40 -2.11
C LEU A 183 -11.60 -27.97 -1.70
N SER A 184 -12.51 -27.81 -2.68
CA SER A 184 -13.90 -27.45 -2.43
C SER A 184 -14.64 -28.50 -1.57
N THR A 185 -14.42 -29.79 -1.85
CA THR A 185 -15.00 -30.89 -1.06
C THR A 185 -14.50 -30.88 0.38
N ILE A 186 -13.18 -30.71 0.56
CA ILE A 186 -12.52 -30.69 1.88
C ILE A 186 -12.99 -29.48 2.70
N THR A 187 -12.95 -28.29 2.11
CA THR A 187 -13.36 -27.04 2.79
C THR A 187 -14.85 -27.02 3.13
N SER A 188 -15.71 -27.58 2.27
CA SER A 188 -17.15 -27.71 2.54
C SER A 188 -17.41 -28.59 3.76
N HIS A 189 -16.72 -29.72 3.85
CA HIS A 189 -16.80 -30.58 5.04
C HIS A 189 -16.34 -29.87 6.31
N LEU A 190 -15.19 -29.19 6.28
CA LEU A 190 -14.70 -28.44 7.43
C LEU A 190 -15.69 -27.36 7.88
N THR A 191 -16.29 -26.67 6.91
CA THR A 191 -17.30 -25.65 7.17
C THR A 191 -18.54 -26.22 7.88
N SER A 192 -18.88 -27.50 7.63
CA SER A 192 -20.03 -28.16 8.29
C SER A 192 -19.83 -28.38 9.80
N HIS A 193 -18.58 -28.47 10.28
CA HIS A 193 -18.30 -28.56 11.73
C HIS A 193 -18.58 -27.24 12.45
N LEU A 194 -18.39 -26.13 11.74
CA LEU A 194 -18.56 -24.78 12.27
C LEU A 194 -20.02 -24.33 12.38
N SER A 195 -20.95 -25.03 11.73
CA SER A 195 -22.38 -24.69 11.78
C SER A 195 -23.05 -24.99 13.13
N ARG A 196 -22.35 -25.61 14.08
CA ARG A 196 -22.90 -26.12 15.34
C ARG A 196 -22.79 -25.17 16.54
N GLU A 197 -22.66 -23.86 16.30
CA GLU A 197 -22.54 -22.78 17.33
C GLU A 197 -21.38 -22.94 18.34
N ARG A 198 -20.44 -23.86 18.09
CA ARG A 198 -19.25 -24.02 18.93
C ARG A 198 -18.21 -22.97 18.54
N ILE A 199 -17.69 -22.27 19.53
CA ILE A 199 -16.63 -21.25 19.40
C ILE A 199 -15.29 -21.75 19.98
N TYR A 200 -15.03 -23.06 19.89
CA TYR A 200 -13.77 -23.67 20.28
C TYR A 200 -13.28 -24.67 19.22
N CYS A 201 -11.97 -24.89 19.19
CA CYS A 201 -11.30 -25.77 18.24
C CYS A 201 -11.28 -27.21 18.77
N GLU A 202 -11.84 -28.15 18.01
CA GLU A 202 -11.74 -29.59 18.31
C GLU A 202 -10.71 -30.30 17.42
N TRP A 203 -9.84 -29.54 16.74
CA TRP A 203 -8.82 -30.11 15.86
C TRP A 203 -7.71 -30.74 16.71
N ASP A 204 -7.53 -32.06 16.62
CA ASP A 204 -6.39 -32.77 17.22
C ASP A 204 -6.12 -32.35 18.68
N GLU A 205 -7.16 -32.38 19.51
CA GLU A 205 -7.10 -32.03 20.94
C GLU A 205 -6.71 -30.56 21.26
N CYS A 206 -6.73 -29.65 20.28
CA CYS A 206 -6.33 -28.25 20.45
C CYS A 206 -7.11 -27.50 21.56
N GLN A 207 -8.44 -27.65 21.63
CA GLN A 207 -9.34 -27.10 22.67
C GLN A 207 -9.28 -25.58 22.90
N ASN A 208 -8.63 -24.81 22.02
CA ASN A 208 -8.61 -23.35 22.12
C ASN A 208 -10.02 -22.76 21.97
N THR A 209 -10.34 -21.76 22.79
CA THR A 209 -11.64 -21.05 22.77
C THR A 209 -11.49 -19.67 22.12
N PHE A 210 -12.52 -19.22 21.42
CA PHE A 210 -12.51 -18.00 20.62
C PHE A 210 -13.72 -17.12 20.92
N ARG A 211 -13.60 -15.83 20.57
CA ARG A 211 -14.67 -14.85 20.81
C ARG A 211 -15.83 -14.98 19.84
N ASN A 212 -15.58 -15.52 18.66
CA ASN A 212 -16.54 -15.66 17.57
C ASN A 212 -16.05 -16.70 16.55
N ILE A 213 -16.92 -17.05 15.61
CA ILE A 213 -16.65 -18.06 14.57
C ILE A 213 -15.54 -17.64 13.58
N ILE A 214 -15.36 -16.34 13.38
CA ILE A 214 -14.36 -15.78 12.46
C ILE A 214 -12.95 -16.02 13.01
N ASP A 215 -12.74 -15.76 14.31
CA ASP A 215 -11.46 -16.02 14.97
C ASP A 215 -11.11 -17.52 14.93
N LEU A 216 -12.10 -18.40 15.12
CA LEU A 216 -11.93 -19.85 15.00
C LEU A 216 -11.57 -20.28 13.57
N GLN A 217 -12.21 -19.72 12.54
CA GLN A 217 -11.88 -20.00 11.14
C GLN A 217 -10.43 -19.63 10.81
N ILE A 218 -9.97 -18.47 11.27
CA ILE A 218 -8.60 -18.00 11.06
C ILE A 218 -7.59 -18.90 11.76
N HIS A 219 -7.89 -19.27 13.00
CA HIS A 219 -7.08 -20.22 13.78
C HIS A 219 -6.92 -21.55 13.02
N LEU A 220 -8.02 -22.13 12.51
CA LEU A 220 -7.96 -23.39 11.76
C LEU A 220 -7.06 -23.30 10.52
N GLY A 221 -7.18 -22.21 9.76
CA GLY A 221 -6.33 -22.00 8.59
C GLY A 221 -4.85 -21.85 8.95
N ARG A 222 -4.53 -21.10 10.01
CA ARG A 222 -3.14 -20.74 10.38
C ARG A 222 -2.42 -21.83 11.17
N ASP A 223 -3.07 -22.36 12.19
CA ASP A 223 -2.43 -23.24 13.17
C ASP A 223 -2.56 -24.73 12.79
N HIS A 224 -3.55 -25.05 11.95
CA HIS A 224 -3.85 -26.43 11.56
C HIS A 224 -3.80 -26.67 10.04
N GLY A 225 -3.65 -25.64 9.22
CA GLY A 225 -3.78 -25.75 7.76
C GLY A 225 -5.15 -26.24 7.31
N ALA A 226 -6.17 -26.12 8.17
CA ALA A 226 -7.53 -26.62 7.97
C ALA A 226 -8.43 -25.49 7.49
N TYR A 227 -8.38 -25.21 6.18
CA TYR A 227 -9.10 -24.09 5.59
C TYR A 227 -10.60 -24.39 5.47
N THR A 228 -11.42 -23.39 5.78
CA THR A 228 -12.86 -23.40 5.52
C THR A 228 -13.16 -22.69 4.20
N GLN A 229 -14.42 -22.68 3.77
CA GLN A 229 -14.81 -21.90 2.58
C GLN A 229 -14.45 -20.41 2.73
N ALA A 230 -14.55 -19.85 3.94
CA ALA A 230 -14.26 -18.44 4.21
C ALA A 230 -12.77 -18.10 4.19
N THR A 231 -11.90 -19.06 4.51
CA THR A 231 -10.44 -18.88 4.58
C THR A 231 -9.70 -19.50 3.39
N LEU A 232 -10.41 -20.14 2.47
CA LEU A 232 -9.83 -20.68 1.24
C LEU A 232 -9.25 -19.54 0.40
N PRO A 233 -8.05 -19.69 -0.19
CA PRO A 233 -7.35 -18.60 -0.83
C PRO A 233 -7.83 -18.37 -2.26
N THR A 234 -9.11 -18.07 -2.41
CA THR A 234 -9.78 -17.92 -3.71
C THR A 234 -9.44 -16.61 -4.42
N ARG A 235 -8.84 -15.64 -3.70
CA ARG A 235 -8.55 -14.30 -4.19
C ARG A 235 -7.30 -13.74 -3.53
N ALA A 236 -6.48 -13.00 -4.28
CA ALA A 236 -5.38 -12.24 -3.71
C ALA A 236 -5.67 -10.75 -3.86
N GLU A 237 -5.72 -10.03 -2.74
CA GLU A 237 -5.93 -8.59 -2.68
C GLU A 237 -4.66 -7.92 -2.16
N TYR A 238 -4.30 -6.79 -2.77
CA TYR A 238 -3.19 -5.96 -2.33
C TYR A 238 -3.73 -4.77 -1.54
N CYS A 239 -3.25 -4.59 -0.32
CA CYS A 239 -3.51 -3.38 0.44
C CYS A 239 -2.45 -2.33 0.11
N PHE A 240 -2.84 -1.27 -0.60
CA PHE A 240 -1.95 -0.14 -0.93
C PHE A 240 -1.47 0.62 0.32
N GLU A 241 -2.27 0.62 1.39
CA GLU A 241 -1.94 1.27 2.67
C GLU A 241 -0.86 0.52 3.43
N CYS A 242 -1.01 -0.80 3.54
CA CYS A 242 -0.10 -1.63 4.32
C CYS A 242 1.05 -2.23 3.50
N GLY A 243 0.96 -2.22 2.16
CA GLY A 243 1.95 -2.84 1.28
C GLY A 243 1.99 -4.36 1.39
N ILE A 244 0.88 -5.00 1.75
CA ILE A 244 0.79 -6.44 1.98
C ILE A 244 -0.22 -7.11 1.04
N TRP A 245 0.06 -8.37 0.74
CA TRP A 245 -0.83 -9.27 0.03
C TRP A 245 -1.67 -10.07 1.03
N ILE A 246 -2.98 -10.14 0.80
CA ILE A 246 -3.91 -10.95 1.58
C ILE A 246 -4.61 -11.90 0.62
N THR A 247 -4.51 -13.20 0.88
CA THR A 247 -4.88 -14.23 -0.08
C THR A 247 -6.22 -14.90 0.20
N ASN A 248 -7.00 -14.46 1.18
CA ASN A 248 -8.36 -14.97 1.41
C ASN A 248 -9.32 -13.83 1.75
N GLU A 249 -10.60 -14.03 1.46
CA GLU A 249 -11.64 -13.01 1.55
C GLU A 249 -11.94 -12.61 3.01
N LEU A 250 -11.96 -13.56 3.94
CA LEU A 250 -12.23 -13.29 5.35
C LEU A 250 -11.17 -12.37 5.97
N GLU A 251 -9.88 -12.69 5.79
CA GLU A 251 -8.78 -11.86 6.28
C GLU A 251 -8.77 -10.50 5.59
N TRP A 252 -9.10 -10.44 4.29
CA TRP A 252 -9.22 -9.16 3.58
C TRP A 252 -10.32 -8.29 4.19
N ASN A 253 -11.50 -8.84 4.46
CA ASN A 253 -12.60 -8.10 5.07
C ASN A 253 -12.26 -7.62 6.49
N LEU A 254 -11.62 -8.46 7.30
CA LEU A 254 -11.15 -8.04 8.62
C LEU A 254 -10.09 -6.96 8.56
N HIS A 255 -9.18 -7.07 7.60
CA HIS A 255 -8.17 -6.05 7.35
C HIS A 255 -8.81 -4.71 6.98
N CYS A 256 -9.80 -4.74 6.09
CA CYS A 256 -10.60 -3.59 5.69
C CYS A 256 -11.33 -2.94 6.89
N VAL A 257 -11.89 -3.73 7.81
CA VAL A 257 -12.51 -3.21 9.05
C VAL A 257 -11.49 -2.49 9.93
N ARG A 258 -10.22 -2.94 9.98
CA ARG A 258 -9.16 -2.25 10.74
C ARG A 258 -8.89 -0.86 10.15
N HIS A 259 -8.85 -0.74 8.83
CA HIS A 259 -8.75 0.58 8.18
C HIS A 259 -9.97 1.44 8.47
N ALA A 260 -11.19 0.87 8.45
CA ALA A 260 -12.42 1.59 8.78
C ALA A 260 -12.42 2.16 10.21
N LYS A 261 -11.85 1.42 11.19
CA LYS A 261 -11.79 1.84 12.60
C LYS A 261 -10.75 2.91 12.89
N SER A 262 -9.73 3.05 12.04
CA SER A 262 -8.65 4.01 12.22
C SER A 262 -8.29 4.64 10.88
N PRO A 263 -9.21 5.40 10.27
CA PRO A 263 -8.98 5.97 8.95
C PRO A 263 -7.82 6.97 8.98
N GLY A 264 -7.03 6.96 7.90
CA GLY A 264 -6.14 8.08 7.61
C GLY A 264 -6.92 9.31 7.15
N ILE A 265 -6.26 10.46 7.10
CA ILE A 265 -6.89 11.71 6.66
C ILE A 265 -7.10 11.77 5.14
N ILE A 266 -6.37 10.98 4.36
CA ILE A 266 -6.46 10.95 2.88
C ILE A 266 -7.55 9.97 2.45
N TYR A 267 -8.56 10.46 1.74
CA TYR A 267 -9.65 9.63 1.20
C TYR A 267 -9.64 9.56 -0.33
N GLY A 268 -9.10 10.55 -1.01
CA GLY A 268 -8.95 10.51 -2.47
C GLY A 268 -7.97 9.44 -2.94
N PRO A 269 -8.20 8.83 -4.13
CA PRO A 269 -7.21 7.98 -4.75
C PRO A 269 -5.97 8.80 -5.11
N VAL A 270 -4.80 8.29 -4.76
CA VAL A 270 -3.51 8.93 -5.06
C VAL A 270 -2.79 8.12 -6.12
N THR A 271 -2.44 8.76 -7.23
CA THR A 271 -1.64 8.16 -8.29
C THR A 271 -0.30 8.86 -8.41
N VAL A 272 0.77 8.08 -8.63
CA VAL A 272 2.14 8.57 -8.76
C VAL A 272 2.75 7.87 -9.95
N ASN A 273 3.10 8.63 -10.99
CA ASN A 273 3.62 8.08 -12.25
C ASN A 273 2.74 6.93 -12.80
N GLY A 274 1.41 7.12 -12.74
CA GLY A 274 0.42 6.13 -13.18
C GLY A 274 0.24 4.91 -12.26
N LEU A 275 0.98 4.80 -11.16
CA LEU A 275 0.81 3.77 -10.13
C LEU A 275 -0.22 4.25 -9.10
N LEU A 276 -1.21 3.43 -8.75
CA LEU A 276 -2.15 3.74 -7.67
C LEU A 276 -1.48 3.43 -6.33
N VAL A 277 -1.00 4.45 -5.62
CA VAL A 277 -0.28 4.26 -4.35
C VAL A 277 -1.21 4.28 -3.15
N GLU A 278 -2.40 4.85 -3.30
CA GLU A 278 -3.46 4.86 -2.30
C GLU A 278 -4.80 4.78 -3.06
N ALA A 279 -5.65 3.81 -2.71
CA ALA A 279 -6.96 3.71 -3.33
C ALA A 279 -7.94 4.71 -2.69
N GLY A 280 -8.92 5.15 -3.47
CA GLY A 280 -9.99 6.01 -2.96
C GLY A 280 -10.82 5.26 -1.92
N ARG A 281 -11.10 5.92 -0.80
CA ARG A 281 -11.96 5.46 0.28
C ARG A 281 -13.06 6.47 0.44
N CYS A 282 -14.31 6.04 0.55
CA CYS A 282 -15.41 6.98 0.77
C CYS A 282 -15.51 7.30 2.26
N PRO A 283 -15.41 8.56 2.70
CA PRO A 283 -15.47 8.87 4.13
C PRO A 283 -16.85 8.63 4.71
N TYR A 284 -17.91 8.72 3.90
CA TYR A 284 -19.28 8.34 4.30
C TYR A 284 -19.42 6.84 4.56
N CYS A 285 -19.00 5.98 3.61
CA CYS A 285 -19.01 4.53 3.83
C CYS A 285 -18.16 4.13 5.03
N MET A 286 -17.00 4.76 5.21
CA MET A 286 -16.09 4.46 6.31
C MET A 286 -16.70 4.79 7.68
N ARG A 287 -17.45 5.89 7.78
CA ARG A 287 -18.24 6.22 8.98
C ARG A 287 -19.25 5.12 9.32
N ASP A 288 -19.83 4.50 8.31
CA ASP A 288 -20.78 3.39 8.45
C ASP A 288 -20.07 2.03 8.65
N GLY A 289 -18.75 2.02 8.85
CA GLY A 289 -17.93 0.81 9.01
C GLY A 289 -17.70 0.03 7.71
N LEU A 290 -18.07 0.59 6.57
CA LEU A 290 -17.93 -0.01 5.25
C LEU A 290 -16.65 0.50 4.58
N TYR A 291 -15.63 -0.34 4.55
CA TYR A 291 -14.44 -0.07 3.76
C TYR A 291 -14.69 -0.45 2.30
N ARG A 292 -14.79 0.55 1.43
CA ARG A 292 -14.92 0.37 -0.02
C ARG A 292 -13.72 0.95 -0.72
N ARG A 293 -12.97 0.09 -1.41
CA ARG A 293 -11.84 0.47 -2.27
C ARG A 293 -12.35 0.92 -3.64
N ILE A 294 -12.02 2.14 -4.05
CA ILE A 294 -12.35 2.65 -5.38
C ILE A 294 -11.08 3.13 -6.08
N GLU A 295 -10.65 2.37 -7.07
CA GLU A 295 -9.35 2.55 -7.73
C GLU A 295 -9.38 3.64 -8.80
N LYS A 296 -10.52 3.81 -9.49
CA LYS A 296 -10.67 4.79 -10.55
C LYS A 296 -11.14 6.13 -9.99
N PRO A 297 -10.40 7.24 -10.19
CA PRO A 297 -10.80 8.56 -9.72
C PRO A 297 -12.22 8.95 -10.16
N SER A 298 -12.60 8.69 -11.42
CA SER A 298 -13.94 9.03 -11.91
C SER A 298 -15.07 8.29 -11.17
N GLN A 299 -14.90 6.99 -10.89
CA GLN A 299 -15.86 6.19 -10.13
C GLN A 299 -15.91 6.64 -8.67
N TYR A 300 -14.75 6.99 -8.11
CA TYR A 300 -14.64 7.49 -6.75
C TYR A 300 -15.44 8.79 -6.58
N LEU A 301 -15.23 9.74 -7.49
CA LEU A 301 -15.95 11.01 -7.50
C LEU A 301 -17.46 10.82 -7.63
N GLN A 302 -17.88 10.00 -8.59
CA GLN A 302 -19.30 9.70 -8.78
C GLN A 302 -19.94 9.12 -7.51
N HIS A 303 -19.21 8.25 -6.82
CA HIS A 303 -19.69 7.63 -5.59
C HIS A 303 -19.80 8.62 -4.42
N VAL A 304 -18.80 9.49 -4.21
CA VAL A 304 -18.83 10.51 -3.16
C VAL A 304 -19.92 11.55 -3.43
N GLU A 305 -20.07 12.00 -4.68
CA GLU A 305 -21.14 12.93 -5.08
C GLU A 305 -22.53 12.32 -4.94
N GLY A 306 -22.65 10.99 -5.06
CA GLY A 306 -23.88 10.27 -4.74
C GLY A 306 -24.31 10.51 -3.29
N HIS A 307 -23.37 10.33 -2.34
CA HIS A 307 -23.64 10.66 -0.94
C HIS A 307 -23.96 12.14 -0.75
N LEU A 308 -23.18 13.07 -1.32
CA LEU A 308 -23.45 14.50 -1.17
C LEU A 308 -24.85 14.91 -1.68
N SER A 309 -25.31 14.27 -2.76
CA SER A 309 -26.64 14.54 -3.34
C SER A 309 -27.77 14.02 -2.45
N GLU A 310 -27.59 12.87 -1.81
CA GLU A 310 -28.54 12.33 -0.83
C GLU A 310 -28.60 13.19 0.45
N TYR A 311 -27.46 13.72 0.89
CA TYR A 311 -27.32 14.53 2.11
C TYR A 311 -27.86 15.96 1.98
N GLY A 312 -28.08 16.48 0.77
CA GLY A 312 -28.65 17.82 0.57
C GLY A 312 -30.07 18.03 1.12
N SER A 313 -30.68 16.98 1.67
CA SER A 313 -31.99 16.99 2.32
C SER A 313 -31.93 16.92 3.86
N VAL A 314 -30.74 16.74 4.45
CA VAL A 314 -30.56 16.55 5.90
C VAL A 314 -30.24 17.88 6.58
N GLU A 315 -30.70 18.05 7.83
CA GLU A 315 -30.59 19.30 8.60
C GLU A 315 -29.15 19.74 8.94
N SER A 316 -28.15 18.85 8.83
CA SER A 316 -26.75 19.15 9.15
C SER A 316 -25.78 18.64 8.08
N LEU A 317 -25.04 19.56 7.45
CA LEU A 317 -23.95 19.24 6.54
C LEU A 317 -22.65 19.15 7.33
N SER A 318 -22.30 17.97 7.82
CA SER A 318 -21.06 17.75 8.58
C SER A 318 -20.07 16.88 7.79
N CYS A 319 -18.77 17.07 8.00
CA CYS A 319 -17.78 16.15 7.47
C CYS A 319 -17.90 14.76 8.15
N PRO A 320 -17.97 13.64 7.41
CA PRO A 320 -18.08 12.30 7.99
C PRO A 320 -16.79 11.79 8.64
N HIS A 321 -15.69 12.55 8.57
CA HIS A 321 -14.40 12.13 9.13
C HIS A 321 -14.35 12.30 10.67
N PRO A 322 -13.97 11.27 11.45
CA PRO A 322 -13.94 11.34 12.91
C PRO A 322 -13.05 12.46 13.48
N SER A 323 -11.96 12.83 12.79
CA SER A 323 -11.04 13.88 13.26
C SER A 323 -11.45 15.30 12.89
N CYS A 324 -12.48 15.50 12.06
CA CYS A 324 -12.89 16.85 11.64
C CYS A 324 -13.88 17.50 12.61
N GLY A 325 -14.26 16.82 13.69
CA GLY A 325 -15.19 17.37 14.69
C GLY A 325 -16.60 17.56 14.14
N LEU A 326 -17.44 18.24 14.94
CA LEU A 326 -18.84 18.55 14.62
C LEU A 326 -18.96 19.96 14.02
N TYR A 327 -18.08 20.31 13.06
CA TYR A 327 -18.29 21.53 12.29
C TYR A 327 -19.36 21.26 11.25
N ASP A 328 -20.49 21.96 11.40
CA ASP A 328 -21.52 22.02 10.38
C ASP A 328 -21.14 23.12 9.38
N PHE A 329 -21.27 22.80 8.10
CA PHE A 329 -21.06 23.69 6.97
C PHE A 329 -22.40 24.31 6.58
N GLU A 330 -22.40 25.59 6.17
CA GLU A 330 -23.63 26.28 5.79
C GLU A 330 -24.10 25.83 4.40
N THR A 331 -23.15 25.43 3.54
CA THR A 331 -23.43 25.02 2.17
C THR A 331 -22.70 23.74 1.77
N ILE A 332 -23.24 23.04 0.77
CA ILE A 332 -22.59 21.84 0.20
C ILE A 332 -21.24 22.20 -0.43
N ASP A 333 -21.10 23.42 -0.97
CA ASP A 333 -19.86 23.84 -1.63
C ASP A 333 -18.73 24.08 -0.61
N GLU A 334 -19.04 24.61 0.58
CA GLU A 334 -18.08 24.67 1.70
C GLU A 334 -17.65 23.27 2.14
N LEU A 335 -18.59 22.33 2.26
CA LEU A 335 -18.25 20.93 2.58
C LEU A 335 -17.38 20.31 1.48
N ARG A 336 -17.65 20.57 0.19
CA ARG A 336 -16.81 20.11 -0.92
C ARG A 336 -15.40 20.68 -0.82
N GLU A 337 -15.27 21.97 -0.55
CA GLU A 337 -13.97 22.62 -0.39
C GLU A 337 -13.20 22.03 0.80
N HIS A 338 -13.87 21.77 1.93
CA HIS A 338 -13.29 21.07 3.06
C HIS A 338 -12.81 19.65 2.70
N LEU A 339 -13.66 18.84 2.05
CA LEU A 339 -13.30 17.49 1.62
C LEU A 339 -12.11 17.51 0.64
N SER A 340 -11.99 18.54 -0.18
CA SER A 340 -10.88 18.68 -1.13
C SER A 340 -9.57 19.10 -0.46
N SER A 341 -9.62 20.15 0.36
CA SER A 341 -8.44 20.73 1.00
C SER A 341 -7.90 19.88 2.15
N VAL A 342 -8.78 19.25 2.94
CA VAL A 342 -8.40 18.48 4.14
C VAL A 342 -8.23 16.99 3.81
N HIS A 343 -9.13 16.42 2.99
CA HIS A 343 -9.18 14.98 2.74
C HIS A 343 -8.69 14.55 1.36
N TYR A 344 -8.19 15.49 0.56
CA TYR A 344 -7.67 15.25 -0.80
C TYR A 344 -8.70 14.56 -1.72
N ILE A 345 -9.99 14.78 -1.46
CA ILE A 345 -11.07 14.29 -2.32
C ILE A 345 -11.16 15.26 -3.49
N PRO A 346 -10.89 14.83 -4.75
CA PRO A 346 -11.09 15.73 -5.86
C PRO A 346 -12.57 16.14 -5.85
N VAL A 347 -12.89 17.41 -6.05
CA VAL A 347 -14.29 17.84 -6.19
C VAL A 347 -14.42 18.56 -7.51
N LYS A 348 -15.54 18.36 -8.20
CA LYS A 348 -15.84 19.15 -9.39
C LYS A 348 -16.40 20.49 -8.91
N LEU A 349 -15.56 21.52 -8.91
CA LEU A 349 -16.05 22.89 -8.82
C LEU A 349 -16.92 23.16 -10.06
N LYS A 350 -18.14 23.63 -9.83
CA LYS A 350 -19.11 23.91 -10.89
C LYS A 350 -18.80 25.20 -11.62
#